data_AF-I8UK07-F1
#
_entry.id   AF-I8UK07-F1
#
_cell.length_a   1.000
_cell.length_b   1.000
_cell.length_c   1.000
_cell.angle_alpha   90.00
_cell.angle_beta   90.00
_cell.angle_gamma   90.00
#
_symmetry.space_group_name_H-M   'P 1'
#
loop_
_entity.id
_entity.type
_entity.pdbx_description
1 polymer ?
#
loop_
_entity_poly.entity_id
_entity_poly.type
_entity_poly.pdbx_seq_one_letter_code
_entity_poly.pdbx_strand_id
1 'polypeptide(L)'
;MALNFNDTEVAFYPANTVDQEPLTIVNFYGLTGDNYDIKLIINRYTDRIPDDLMPIAECPGGDQLCVGINNKAFGKIYYWEEKLQVNTLEEMWEPVTLIYNSFFDLIMSFEELKKNKDFADSTIENIKVSNIFLSRF
;
A
#
# COMPACT_ATOMS: atom_id res chain seq x y z
N MET A 1 -3.55 -3.19 19.01
CA MET A 1 -3.02 -4.43 18.38
C MET A 1 -3.04 -4.18 16.88
N ALA A 2 -1.89 -4.19 16.22
CA ALA A 2 -1.81 -4.22 14.76
C ALA A 2 -1.97 -5.67 14.31
N LEU A 3 -2.70 -5.90 13.23
CA LEU A 3 -2.71 -7.20 12.55
C LEU A 3 -1.45 -7.25 11.67
N ASN A 4 -0.42 -7.91 12.20
CA ASN A 4 0.80 -8.21 11.48
C ASN A 4 0.71 -9.66 10.99
N PHE A 5 0.90 -9.87 9.69
CA PHE A 5 0.76 -11.19 9.08
C PHE A 5 1.95 -12.13 9.28
N ASN A 6 2.99 -11.74 10.05
CA ASN A 6 3.99 -12.62 10.69
C ASN A 6 4.30 -13.92 9.91
N ASP A 7 4.71 -13.81 8.63
CA ASP A 7 5.14 -14.87 7.70
C ASP A 7 4.21 -15.19 6.50
N THR A 8 2.98 -14.69 6.48
CA THR A 8 2.05 -14.83 5.34
C THR A 8 1.94 -13.52 4.58
N GLU A 9 2.40 -13.48 3.32
CA GLU A 9 2.05 -12.37 2.43
C GLU A 9 0.59 -12.54 2.00
N VAL A 10 -0.26 -11.61 2.42
CA VAL A 10 -1.66 -11.54 1.97
C VAL A 10 -1.69 -10.65 0.73
N ALA A 11 -2.22 -11.21 -0.35
CA ALA A 11 -2.49 -10.48 -1.57
C ALA A 11 -3.98 -10.20 -1.74
N PHE A 12 -4.29 -9.11 -2.42
CA PHE A 12 -5.61 -8.83 -2.95
C PHE A 12 -5.52 -8.37 -4.39
N TYR A 13 -6.53 -8.71 -5.18
CA TYR A 13 -6.62 -8.34 -6.59
C TYR A 13 -7.55 -7.13 -6.72
N PRO A 14 -7.01 -5.92 -6.88
CA PRO A 14 -7.83 -4.72 -6.97
C PRO A 14 -8.78 -4.82 -8.16
N ALA A 15 -10.08 -4.59 -7.92
CA ALA A 15 -11.13 -4.85 -8.90
C ALA A 15 -11.04 -3.98 -10.17
N ASN A 16 -10.29 -2.87 -10.12
CA ASN A 16 -10.27 -1.83 -11.14
C ASN A 16 -8.87 -1.53 -11.74
N THR A 17 -7.86 -2.37 -11.52
CA THR A 17 -6.53 -2.15 -12.14
C THR A 17 -6.40 -2.87 -13.48
N VAL A 18 -5.72 -2.23 -14.43
CA VAL A 18 -5.51 -2.71 -15.81
C VAL A 18 -4.76 -4.04 -15.87
N ASP A 19 -3.80 -4.25 -14.95
CA ASP A 19 -2.87 -5.37 -15.03
C ASP A 19 -3.22 -6.55 -14.11
N GLN A 20 -4.23 -6.40 -13.22
CA GLN A 20 -4.63 -7.39 -12.21
C GLN A 20 -3.46 -8.00 -11.41
N GLU A 21 -2.35 -7.26 -11.26
CA GLU A 21 -1.25 -7.68 -10.41
C GLU A 21 -1.72 -7.65 -8.94
N PRO A 22 -1.39 -8.69 -8.14
CA PRO A 22 -1.76 -8.73 -6.73
C PRO A 22 -1.06 -7.62 -5.97
N LEU A 23 -1.82 -6.87 -5.18
CA LEU A 23 -1.28 -5.94 -4.20
C LEU A 23 -1.08 -6.66 -2.87
N THR A 24 0.03 -6.37 -2.19
CA THR A 24 0.33 -6.94 -0.88
C THR A 24 0.18 -5.91 0.23
N ILE A 25 -0.13 -6.40 1.43
CA ILE A 25 -0.21 -5.58 2.64
C ILE A 25 1.00 -5.89 3.51
N VAL A 26 1.72 -4.85 3.92
CA VAL A 26 2.83 -4.97 4.87
C VAL A 26 2.28 -5.07 6.30
N ASN A 27 1.45 -4.11 6.72
CA ASN A 27 0.85 -4.09 8.06
C ASN A 27 -0.48 -3.34 8.07
N PHE A 28 -1.46 -3.86 8.80
CA PHE A 28 -2.63 -3.06 9.19
C PHE A 28 -2.32 -2.15 10.37
N TYR A 29 -2.77 -0.91 10.28
CA TYR A 29 -2.69 0.04 11.37
C TYR A 29 -3.74 -0.26 12.45
N GLY A 30 -3.42 0.09 13.70
CA GLY A 30 -4.32 -0.12 14.81
C GLY A 30 -4.10 0.87 15.94
N LEU A 31 -4.75 0.63 17.07
CA LEU A 31 -4.46 1.34 18.31
C LEU A 31 -3.34 0.57 19.03
N THR A 32 -2.10 0.94 18.76
CA THR A 32 -0.91 0.18 19.21
C THR A 32 -0.02 0.98 20.15
N GLY A 33 0.01 2.31 20.04
CA GLY A 33 0.98 3.15 20.75
C GLY A 33 2.41 3.03 20.23
N ASP A 34 2.63 2.43 19.06
CA ASP A 34 3.93 2.30 18.39
C ASP A 34 3.92 2.98 17.00
N ASN A 35 4.88 2.65 16.15
CA ASN A 35 5.00 3.23 14.80
C ASN A 35 3.84 2.87 13.85
N TYR A 36 3.02 1.87 14.21
CA TYR A 36 1.82 1.45 13.48
C TYR A 36 0.54 1.97 14.14
N ASP A 37 0.66 2.93 15.07
CA ASP A 37 -0.50 3.57 15.67
C ASP A 37 -1.22 4.43 14.63
N ILE A 38 -2.49 4.13 14.40
CA ILE A 38 -3.27 4.78 13.36
C ILE A 38 -3.33 6.31 13.53
N LYS A 39 -3.27 6.83 14.75
CA LYS A 39 -3.26 8.29 14.97
C LYS A 39 -1.95 8.91 14.49
N LEU A 40 -0.82 8.23 14.71
CA LEU A 40 0.48 8.66 14.23
C LEU A 40 0.51 8.66 12.70
N ILE A 41 -0.07 7.64 12.07
CA ILE A 41 -0.14 7.52 10.62
C ILE A 41 -1.04 8.59 10.01
N ILE A 42 -2.24 8.81 10.54
CA ILE A 42 -3.14 9.88 10.05
C ILE A 42 -2.42 11.23 10.08
N ASN A 43 -1.75 11.55 11.18
CA ASN A 43 -1.00 12.80 11.32
C ASN A 43 0.18 12.89 10.33
N ARG A 44 0.82 11.77 10.00
CA ARG A 44 1.93 11.72 9.03
C ARG A 44 1.50 12.07 7.61
N TYR A 45 0.26 11.75 7.23
CA TYR A 45 -0.24 11.89 5.86
C TYR A 45 -1.32 12.96 5.70
N THR A 46 -1.59 13.78 6.73
CA THR A 46 -2.68 14.76 6.74
C THR A 46 -2.57 15.79 5.60
N ASP A 47 -1.37 16.09 5.12
CA ASP A 47 -1.11 17.05 4.04
C ASP A 47 -1.00 16.40 2.65
N ARG A 48 -1.20 15.09 2.54
CA ARG A 48 -0.96 14.32 1.31
C ARG A 48 -2.11 13.41 0.90
N ILE A 49 -2.83 12.85 1.88
CA ILE A 49 -4.01 12.03 1.68
C ILE A 49 -5.26 12.90 1.87
N PRO A 50 -6.25 12.87 0.95
CA PRO A 50 -7.47 13.66 1.11
C PRO A 50 -8.17 13.43 2.46
N ASP A 51 -8.70 14.50 3.07
CA ASP A 51 -9.41 14.46 4.37
C ASP A 51 -10.62 13.51 4.42
N ASP A 52 -11.15 13.13 3.26
CA ASP A 52 -12.23 12.15 3.14
C ASP A 52 -11.75 10.69 3.32
N LEU A 53 -10.44 10.46 3.38
CA LEU A 53 -9.80 9.15 3.43
C LEU A 53 -8.96 9.00 4.70
N MET A 54 -8.94 7.79 5.24
CA MET A 54 -8.11 7.42 6.39
C MET A 54 -7.23 6.22 6.02
N PRO A 55 -5.90 6.30 6.17
CA PRO A 55 -5.02 5.15 5.97
C PRO A 55 -5.32 4.06 7.01
N ILE A 56 -5.43 2.82 6.55
CA ILE A 56 -5.75 1.63 7.35
C ILE A 56 -4.68 0.54 7.25
N ALA A 57 -3.83 0.56 6.22
CA ALA A 57 -2.71 -0.35 6.11
C ALA A 57 -1.56 0.23 5.26
N GLU A 58 -0.36 -0.25 5.53
CA GLU A 58 0.85 -0.01 4.75
C GLU A 58 0.95 -1.02 3.60
N CYS A 59 1.27 -0.51 2.40
CA CYS A 59 1.63 -1.29 1.23
C CYS A 59 3.11 -1.05 0.87
N PRO A 60 3.76 -1.93 0.09
CA PRO A 60 5.16 -1.75 -0.31
C PRO A 60 5.40 -0.39 -0.97
N GLY A 61 6.61 0.16 -0.80
CA GLY A 61 6.99 1.44 -1.42
C GLY A 61 6.52 2.69 -0.66
N GLY A 62 5.86 2.52 0.49
CA GLY A 62 5.29 3.63 1.25
C GLY A 62 3.84 3.95 0.86
N ASP A 63 3.28 3.18 -0.08
CA ASP A 63 1.89 3.26 -0.50
C ASP A 63 0.94 2.89 0.64
N GLN A 64 -0.30 3.36 0.56
CA GLN A 64 -1.27 3.22 1.63
C GLN A 64 -2.57 2.61 1.12
N LEU A 65 -3.12 1.70 1.92
CA LEU A 65 -4.52 1.30 1.80
C LEU A 65 -5.36 2.24 2.65
N CYS A 66 -6.38 2.85 2.06
CA CYS A 66 -7.23 3.83 2.71
C CYS A 66 -8.70 3.41 2.72
N VAL A 67 -9.42 3.78 3.77
CA VAL A 67 -10.89 3.70 3.83
C VAL A 67 -11.48 5.11 3.73
N GLY A 68 -12.53 5.28 2.92
CA GLY A 68 -13.28 6.53 2.91
C GLY A 68 -14.10 6.68 4.17
N ILE A 69 -13.97 7.82 4.84
CA ILE A 69 -14.62 8.12 6.12
C ILE A 69 -15.71 9.17 6.01
N ASN A 70 -15.85 9.83 4.86
CA ASN A 70 -16.82 10.91 4.64
C ASN A 70 -17.41 10.89 3.22
N ASN A 71 -18.50 11.65 3.05
CA ASN A 71 -19.06 12.01 1.74
C ASN A 71 -19.29 10.79 0.81
N LYS A 72 -18.97 10.94 -0.49
CA LYS A 72 -19.15 9.90 -1.52
C LYS A 72 -18.13 8.76 -1.40
N ALA A 73 -17.10 8.94 -0.56
CA ALA A 73 -16.05 7.95 -0.33
C ALA A 73 -16.41 6.98 0.81
N PHE A 74 -17.38 7.33 1.67
CA PHE A 74 -17.71 6.57 2.89
C PHE A 74 -17.81 5.06 2.66
N GLY A 75 -17.00 4.30 3.40
CA GLY A 75 -16.96 2.83 3.40
C GLY A 75 -16.18 2.19 2.25
N LYS A 76 -15.82 2.93 1.20
CA LYS A 76 -15.05 2.42 0.05
C LYS A 76 -13.58 2.30 0.39
N ILE A 77 -12.88 1.41 -0.31
CA ILE A 77 -11.45 1.15 -0.13
C ILE A 77 -10.68 1.68 -1.33
N TYR A 78 -9.62 2.41 -1.02
CA TYR A 78 -8.77 3.08 -1.97
C TYR A 78 -7.32 2.64 -1.80
N TYR A 79 -6.61 2.51 -2.91
CA TYR A 79 -5.15 2.45 -2.94
C TYR A 79 -4.63 3.87 -3.16
N TRP A 80 -3.67 4.30 -2.35
CA TRP A 80 -3.00 5.59 -2.47
C TRP A 80 -1.52 5.34 -2.74
N GLU A 81 -1.06 5.83 -3.89
CA GLU A 81 0.34 5.73 -4.33
C GLU A 81 1.18 6.88 -3.75
N GLU A 82 2.31 6.54 -3.13
CA GLU A 82 3.27 7.50 -2.58
C GLU A 82 3.86 8.35 -3.72
N LYS A 83 3.37 9.59 -3.86
CA LYS A 83 3.92 10.57 -4.82
C LYS A 83 4.80 11.60 -4.12
N LEU A 84 5.84 12.05 -4.83
CA LEU A 84 6.85 12.97 -4.30
C LEU A 84 6.30 14.34 -3.88
N GLN A 85 5.25 14.86 -4.54
CA GLN A 85 4.69 16.17 -4.23
C GLN A 85 3.19 16.22 -4.51
N VAL A 86 2.47 16.87 -3.59
CA VAL A 86 1.07 17.25 -3.74
C VAL A 86 1.00 18.73 -3.36
N ASN A 87 0.59 19.58 -4.29
CA ASN A 87 0.60 21.05 -4.09
C ASN A 87 -0.81 21.64 -3.98
N THR A 88 -1.84 20.87 -4.34
CA THR A 88 -3.25 21.30 -4.28
C THR A 88 -4.17 20.18 -3.77
N LEU A 89 -5.36 20.55 -3.29
CA LEU A 89 -6.38 19.57 -2.84
C LEU A 89 -6.83 18.63 -3.97
N GLU A 90 -6.84 19.11 -5.21
CA GLU A 90 -7.24 18.31 -6.37
C GLU A 90 -6.15 17.29 -6.74
N GLU A 91 -4.89 17.68 -6.61
CA GLU A 91 -3.73 16.79 -6.78
C GLU A 91 -3.68 15.67 -5.72
N MET A 92 -4.25 15.87 -4.52
CA MET A 92 -4.31 14.83 -3.48
C MET A 92 -5.10 13.60 -3.92
N TRP A 93 -6.04 13.75 -4.87
CA TRP A 93 -6.85 12.66 -5.40
C TRP A 93 -6.22 11.97 -6.61
N GLU A 94 -5.23 12.58 -7.28
CA GLU A 94 -4.55 11.96 -8.43
C GLU A 94 -3.84 10.63 -8.12
N PRO A 95 -3.19 10.41 -6.96
CA PRO A 95 -2.63 9.10 -6.60
C PRO A 95 -3.65 8.11 -6.04
N VAL A 96 -4.95 8.46 -6.00
CA VAL A 96 -5.98 7.66 -5.35
C VAL A 96 -6.76 6.83 -6.35
N THR A 97 -6.71 5.50 -6.19
CA THR A 97 -7.46 4.54 -6.99
C THR A 97 -8.51 3.82 -6.15
N LEU A 98 -9.78 3.87 -6.56
CA LEU A 98 -10.84 3.06 -5.95
C LEU A 98 -10.64 1.58 -6.29
N ILE A 99 -10.44 0.74 -5.28
CA ILE A 99 -10.19 -0.70 -5.48
C ILE A 99 -11.34 -1.59 -5.04
N TYR A 100 -12.10 -1.18 -4.02
CA TYR A 100 -13.31 -1.90 -3.56
C TYR A 100 -14.40 -0.96 -3.09
N ASN A 101 -15.66 -1.38 -3.23
CA ASN A 101 -16.81 -0.58 -2.81
C ASN A 101 -17.09 -0.67 -1.31
N SER A 102 -16.51 -1.66 -0.62
CA SER A 102 -16.65 -1.82 0.82
C SER A 102 -15.43 -2.49 1.45
N PHE A 103 -15.24 -2.29 2.75
CA PHE A 103 -14.27 -3.06 3.54
C PHE A 103 -14.58 -4.57 3.52
N PHE A 104 -15.86 -4.94 3.42
CA PHE A 104 -16.26 -6.34 3.30
C PHE A 104 -15.71 -6.97 2.00
N ASP A 105 -15.83 -6.26 0.87
CA ASP A 105 -15.31 -6.73 -0.42
C ASP A 105 -13.78 -6.93 -0.37
N LEU A 106 -13.05 -6.06 0.33
CA LEU A 106 -11.61 -6.20 0.57
C LEU A 106 -11.30 -7.48 1.36
N ILE A 107 -11.98 -7.72 2.49
CA ILE A 107 -11.72 -8.92 3.30
C ILE A 107 -12.03 -10.19 2.52
N MET A 108 -13.09 -10.16 1.71
CA MET A 108 -13.48 -11.29 0.87
C MET A 108 -12.57 -11.53 -0.33
N SER A 109 -11.72 -10.57 -0.70
CA SER A 109 -10.78 -10.70 -1.81
C SER A 109 -9.39 -11.20 -1.40
N PHE A 110 -9.14 -11.38 -0.10
CA PHE A 110 -7.84 -11.87 0.36
C PHE A 110 -7.58 -13.30 -0.10
N GLU A 111 -6.43 -13.47 -0.73
CA GLU A 111 -5.90 -14.77 -1.14
C GLU A 111 -4.54 -15.00 -0.49
N GLU A 112 -4.31 -16.24 -0.04
CA GLU A 112 -3.02 -16.65 0.52
C GLU A 112 -2.01 -16.81 -0.63
N LEU A 113 -0.92 -16.04 -0.60
CA LEU A 113 0.20 -16.27 -1.51
C LEU A 113 0.96 -17.52 -1.05
N LYS A 114 0.78 -18.62 -1.77
CA LYS A 114 1.64 -19.79 -1.61
C LYS A 114 3.04 -19.44 -2.10
N LYS A 115 4.00 -19.29 -1.18
CA LYS A 115 5.43 -19.24 -1.54
C LYS A 115 5.76 -20.52 -2.32
N ASN A 116 5.92 -20.40 -3.65
CA ASN A 116 6.60 -21.45 -4.39
C ASN A 116 8.02 -21.53 -3.83
N LYS A 117 8.40 -22.70 -3.33
CA LYS A 117 9.72 -22.98 -2.73
C LYS A 117 10.90 -22.85 -3.72
N ASP A 118 10.67 -22.35 -4.93
CA ASP A 118 11.65 -22.35 -6.01
C ASP A 118 12.59 -21.13 -6.00
N PHE A 119 12.40 -20.16 -5.10
CA PHE A 119 13.31 -19.01 -4.95
C PHE A 119 14.23 -19.08 -3.73
N ALA A 120 14.37 -20.25 -3.10
CA ALA A 120 15.24 -20.40 -1.93
C ALA A 120 16.76 -20.29 -2.25
N ASP A 121 17.19 -20.01 -3.49
CA ASP A 121 18.62 -19.94 -3.79
C ASP A 121 19.02 -19.05 -4.98
N SER A 122 18.38 -17.91 -5.19
CA SER A 122 18.93 -16.90 -6.12
C SER A 122 20.03 -16.11 -5.42
N THR A 123 21.18 -16.73 -5.16
CA THR A 123 22.44 -16.02 -4.97
C THR A 123 22.73 -15.21 -6.24
N ILE A 124 22.97 -13.91 -6.10
CA ILE A 124 23.45 -13.09 -7.21
C ILE A 124 24.86 -13.57 -7.56
N GLU A 125 24.99 -14.37 -8.62
CA GLU A 125 26.30 -14.89 -9.05
C GLU A 125 27.17 -13.79 -9.67
N ASN A 126 26.58 -12.84 -10.39
CA ASN A 126 27.30 -11.74 -11.03
C ASN A 126 26.39 -10.52 -11.26
N ILE A 127 26.93 -9.33 -11.05
CA ILE A 127 26.33 -8.05 -11.46
C ILE A 127 27.23 -7.45 -12.54
N LYS A 128 26.68 -7.22 -13.74
CA LYS A 128 27.39 -6.52 -14.81
C LYS A 128 27.04 -5.03 -14.75
N VAL A 129 27.95 -4.23 -14.22
CA VAL A 129 27.83 -2.76 -14.21
C VAL A 129 28.45 -2.20 -15.49
N SER A 130 27.79 -1.22 -16.11
CA SER A 130 28.30 -0.59 -17.33
C SER A 130 29.45 0.38 -17.01
N ASN A 131 30.44 0.45 -17.91
CA ASN A 131 31.57 1.38 -17.76
C ASN A 131 31.14 2.86 -17.70
N ILE A 132 29.97 3.19 -18.27
CA ILE A 132 29.37 4.53 -18.23
C ILE A 132 28.98 4.93 -16.80
N PHE A 133 28.57 3.96 -15.97
CA PHE A 133 28.24 4.20 -14.57
C PHE A 133 29.51 4.41 -13.72
N LEU A 134 30.59 3.69 -14.02
CA LEU A 134 31.87 3.79 -13.31
C LEU A 134 32.63 5.09 -13.62
N SER A 135 32.45 5.67 -14.81
CA SER A 135 33.12 6.90 -15.21
C SER A 135 32.56 8.18 -14.57
N ARG A 136 31.62 8.07 -13.62
CA ARG A 136 30.96 9.19 -12.93
C ARG A 136 31.39 9.37 -11.47
N PHE A 137 32.40 8.61 -11.02
CA PHE A 137 33.05 8.73 -9.71
C PHE A 137 34.55 8.92 -9.89
#